data_AF-A0A4Q3AC57-F1
#
_entry.id   AF-A0A4Q3AC57-F1
#
_cell.length_a   1.000
_cell.length_b   1.000
_cell.length_c   1.000
_cell.angle_alpha   90.00
_cell.angle_beta   90.00
_cell.angle_gamma   90.00
#
_symmetry.space_group_name_H-M   'P 1'
#
loop_
_entity.id
_entity.type
_entity.pdbx_description
1 polymer ?
#
loop_
_entity_poly.entity_id
_entity_poly.type
_entity_poly.pdbx_seq_one_letter_code
_entity_poly.pdbx_strand_id
1 'polypeptide(L)'
;TPRFQIVAAPRIDNFDVPNEDARSVDLEDSNLFALNRFPGYDRFEDSTRFTFGVDYALYLPGISIEANVGQSYRLNSRASILPNGTGLDDRLSDIVGRTVVRYRDFLSFTHRYRVDKDNFAVRRNEIDATVGSRTTFVTLGYLRLNRNIGFALEDLQDREEARVGARVQIARFWSAFGSAVVDLTNAEEDPTSIADGFDPVRHRLGVEYEDDCIRIGLTWKRDYQTTGDARRGNSYLFTLALKNLGR
;
A
#
# COMPACT_ATOMS: atom_id res chain seq x y z
N THR A 1 18.33 -12.88 -10.16
CA THR A 1 17.88 -13.46 -11.43
C THR A 1 17.29 -12.38 -12.32
N PRO A 2 17.84 -12.15 -13.51
CA PRO A 2 17.18 -11.29 -14.50
C PRO A 2 15.84 -11.91 -14.91
N ARG A 3 14.85 -11.06 -15.19
CA ARG A 3 13.51 -11.45 -15.64
C ARG A 3 13.13 -10.63 -16.87
N PHE A 4 12.60 -11.32 -17.88
CA PHE A 4 12.15 -10.71 -19.12
C PHE A 4 10.83 -11.34 -19.56
N GLN A 5 9.92 -10.52 -20.07
CA GLN A 5 8.60 -10.94 -20.55
C GLN A 5 8.25 -10.16 -21.82
N ILE A 6 7.66 -10.84 -22.79
CA ILE A 6 7.02 -10.22 -23.95
C ILE A 6 5.52 -10.49 -23.83
N VAL A 7 4.71 -9.44 -23.95
CA VAL A 7 3.26 -9.56 -24.06
C VAL A 7 2.85 -8.93 -25.37
N ALA A 8 2.13 -9.69 -26.20
CA ALA A 8 1.61 -9.23 -27.48
C ALA A 8 0.09 -9.23 -27.41
N ALA A 9 -0.51 -8.04 -27.51
CA ALA A 9 -1.94 -7.86 -27.64
C ALA A 9 -2.27 -7.19 -28.97
N PRO A 10 -3.34 -7.61 -29.67
CA PRO A 10 -3.84 -6.89 -30.82
C PRO A 10 -4.41 -5.54 -30.38
N ARG A 11 -4.53 -4.62 -31.34
CA ARG A 11 -5.31 -3.40 -31.11
C ARG A 11 -6.78 -3.81 -30.89
N ILE A 12 -7.39 -3.23 -29.87
CA ILE A 12 -8.81 -3.40 -29.54
C ILE A 12 -9.44 -2.03 -29.31
N ASP A 13 -10.74 -1.91 -29.59
CA ASP A 13 -11.46 -0.64 -29.48
C ASP A 13 -12.02 -0.44 -28.06
N ASN A 14 -11.11 -0.29 -27.09
CA ASN A 14 -11.44 -0.10 -25.66
C ASN A 14 -12.38 1.08 -25.36
N PHE A 15 -12.47 2.08 -26.24
CA PHE A 15 -13.28 3.28 -26.00
C PHE A 15 -14.74 3.14 -26.43
N ASP A 16 -15.09 2.06 -27.15
CA ASP A 16 -16.46 1.77 -27.54
C ASP A 16 -17.28 1.18 -26.39
N VAL A 17 -16.59 0.67 -25.37
CA VAL A 17 -17.19 0.21 -24.11
C VAL A 17 -16.99 1.30 -23.05
N PRO A 18 -18.06 1.70 -22.34
CA PRO A 18 -17.95 2.53 -21.13
C PRO A 18 -16.96 1.91 -20.12
N ASN A 19 -16.47 2.72 -19.19
CA ASN A 19 -15.54 2.25 -18.16
C ASN A 19 -16.19 2.39 -16.79
N GLU A 20 -16.70 1.29 -16.26
CA GLU A 20 -17.36 1.22 -14.98
C GLU A 20 -16.39 0.79 -13.87
N ASP A 21 -15.47 -0.15 -14.16
CA ASP A 21 -14.64 -0.81 -13.14
C ASP A 21 -13.11 -0.72 -13.33
N ALA A 22 -12.63 -0.25 -14.47
CA ALA A 22 -11.21 -0.23 -14.82
C ALA A 22 -10.59 1.18 -14.73
N ARG A 23 -10.81 1.88 -13.61
CA ARG A 23 -10.44 3.30 -13.44
C ARG A 23 -9.17 3.57 -12.63
N SER A 24 -8.67 2.60 -11.87
CA SER A 24 -7.57 2.80 -10.90
C SER A 24 -6.26 2.12 -11.29
N VAL A 25 -5.94 2.10 -12.59
CA VAL A 25 -4.69 1.51 -13.06
C VAL A 25 -3.49 2.35 -12.61
N ASP A 26 -2.57 1.73 -11.88
CA ASP A 26 -1.35 2.37 -11.38
C ASP A 26 -0.20 1.35 -11.43
N LEU A 27 0.98 1.76 -11.90
CA LEU A 27 2.11 0.83 -11.98
C LEU A 27 2.71 0.54 -10.61
N GLU A 28 2.89 -0.75 -10.32
CA GLU A 28 3.49 -1.25 -9.08
C GLU A 28 4.46 -2.42 -9.36
N ASP A 29 5.26 -2.78 -8.37
CA ASP A 29 6.09 -3.98 -8.43
C ASP A 29 5.26 -5.26 -8.62
N SER A 30 4.02 -5.27 -8.10
CA SER A 30 3.11 -6.41 -8.09
C SER A 30 2.50 -6.70 -9.46
N ASN A 31 2.24 -5.66 -10.25
CA ASN A 31 1.56 -5.75 -11.55
C ASN A 31 2.50 -5.54 -12.75
N LEU A 32 3.77 -5.19 -12.53
CA LEU A 32 4.75 -4.99 -13.60
C LEU A 32 4.79 -6.15 -14.61
N PHE A 33 4.72 -7.39 -14.12
CA PHE A 33 4.74 -8.60 -14.97
C PHE A 33 3.36 -9.29 -15.12
N ALA A 34 2.28 -8.67 -14.62
CA ALA A 34 0.93 -9.19 -14.83
C ALA A 34 0.59 -9.15 -16.32
N LEU A 35 -0.17 -10.12 -16.83
CA LEU A 35 -0.59 -10.12 -18.25
C LEU A 35 -1.60 -9.00 -18.53
N ASN A 36 -2.58 -8.83 -17.64
CA ASN A 36 -3.48 -7.69 -17.60
C ASN A 36 -3.18 -6.86 -16.35
N ARG A 37 -3.03 -5.54 -16.51
CA ARG A 37 -2.77 -4.60 -15.40
C ARG A 37 -3.99 -3.78 -15.00
N PHE A 38 -5.04 -3.80 -15.81
CA PHE A 38 -6.29 -3.15 -15.48
C PHE A 38 -7.06 -3.99 -14.45
N PRO A 39 -7.64 -3.35 -13.43
CA PRO A 39 -8.67 -4.00 -12.64
C PRO A 39 -9.93 -4.19 -13.49
N GLY A 40 -10.73 -5.20 -13.17
CA GLY A 40 -12.00 -5.45 -13.85
C GLY A 40 -11.87 -6.04 -15.25
N TYR A 41 -12.91 -5.83 -16.07
CA TYR A 41 -13.02 -6.42 -17.42
C TYR A 41 -13.37 -5.41 -18.51
N ASP A 42 -13.47 -4.12 -18.20
CA ASP A 42 -13.88 -3.11 -19.18
C ASP A 42 -12.71 -2.59 -20.03
N ARG A 43 -11.46 -2.75 -19.55
CA ARG A 43 -10.26 -2.26 -20.23
C ARG A 43 -9.18 -3.32 -20.26
N PHE A 44 -8.53 -3.44 -21.42
CA PHE A 44 -7.37 -4.31 -21.61
C PHE A 44 -6.24 -3.56 -22.32
N GLU A 45 -5.00 -3.90 -21.97
CA GLU A 45 -3.83 -3.40 -22.71
C GLU A 45 -3.91 -3.88 -24.18
N ASP A 46 -3.91 -2.94 -25.12
CA ASP A 46 -4.08 -3.17 -26.56
C ASP A 46 -2.75 -3.05 -27.34
N SER A 47 -1.65 -3.31 -26.64
CA SER A 47 -0.30 -3.02 -27.13
C SER A 47 0.66 -4.18 -26.89
N THR A 48 1.66 -4.28 -27.75
CA THR A 48 2.81 -5.15 -27.51
C THR A 48 3.82 -4.43 -26.62
N ARG A 49 4.26 -5.13 -25.57
CA ARG A 49 5.26 -4.62 -24.62
C ARG A 49 6.32 -5.66 -24.27
N PHE A 50 7.47 -5.12 -23.90
CA PHE A 50 8.57 -5.82 -23.27
C PHE A 50 8.62 -5.39 -21.82
N THR A 51 8.79 -6.33 -20.91
CA THR A 51 8.95 -6.04 -19.49
C THR A 51 10.23 -6.70 -19.02
N PHE A 52 11.07 -5.93 -18.33
CA PHE A 52 12.39 -6.37 -17.89
C PHE A 52 12.64 -5.93 -16.47
N GLY A 53 13.39 -6.75 -15.73
CA GLY A 53 13.73 -6.47 -14.35
C GLY A 53 14.73 -7.46 -13.79
N VAL A 54 15.07 -7.26 -12.52
CA VAL A 54 15.95 -8.14 -11.76
C VAL A 54 15.26 -8.47 -10.45
N ASP A 55 15.18 -9.76 -10.16
CA ASP A 55 14.81 -10.27 -8.85
C ASP A 55 16.08 -10.67 -8.09
N TYR A 56 16.12 -10.42 -6.79
CA TYR A 56 17.19 -10.82 -5.88
C TYR A 56 16.54 -11.55 -4.70
N ALA A 57 17.11 -12.69 -4.32
CA ALA A 57 16.67 -13.45 -3.17
C ALA A 57 17.88 -14.01 -2.45
N LEU A 58 17.95 -13.78 -1.14
CA LEU A 58 18.96 -14.29 -0.23
C LEU A 58 18.26 -14.91 0.97
N TYR A 59 18.53 -16.19 1.20
CA TYR A 59 18.02 -16.94 2.34
C TYR A 59 19.20 -17.48 3.14
N LEU A 60 19.36 -17.00 4.37
CA LEU A 60 20.35 -17.49 5.33
C LEU A 60 19.61 -17.87 6.63
N PRO A 61 20.25 -18.61 7.54
CA PRO A 61 19.63 -18.96 8.82
C PRO A 61 19.14 -17.71 9.58
N GLY A 62 17.82 -17.58 9.70
CA GLY A 62 17.17 -16.50 10.41
C GLY A 62 17.08 -15.16 9.68
N ILE A 63 17.53 -15.04 8.42
CA ILE A 63 17.36 -13.82 7.61
C ILE A 63 16.93 -14.17 6.18
N SER A 64 15.93 -13.47 5.67
CA SER A 64 15.56 -13.50 4.27
C SER A 64 15.51 -12.10 3.71
N ILE A 65 16.11 -11.89 2.54
CA ILE A 65 16.05 -10.65 1.79
C ILE A 65 15.53 -10.99 0.39
N GLU A 66 14.43 -10.39 0.00
CA GLU A 66 13.88 -10.48 -1.34
C GLU A 66 13.77 -9.05 -1.89
N ALA A 67 14.27 -8.82 -3.09
CA ALA A 67 14.12 -7.52 -3.75
C ALA A 67 13.81 -7.71 -5.23
N ASN A 68 13.04 -6.81 -5.80
CA ASN A 68 12.84 -6.74 -7.24
C ASN A 68 12.88 -5.28 -7.70
N VAL A 69 13.28 -5.10 -8.94
CA VAL A 69 13.23 -3.81 -9.63
C VAL A 69 13.01 -4.07 -11.11
N GLY A 70 12.22 -3.23 -11.77
CA GLY A 70 12.00 -3.38 -13.20
C GLY A 70 11.20 -2.25 -13.84
N GLN A 71 11.09 -2.37 -15.15
CA GLN A 71 10.42 -1.44 -16.04
C GLN A 71 9.76 -2.18 -17.20
N SER A 72 8.89 -1.47 -17.91
CA SER A 72 8.20 -1.94 -19.09
C SER A 72 8.45 -0.95 -20.24
N TYR A 73 8.61 -1.49 -21.45
CA TYR A 73 8.72 -0.73 -22.69
C TYR A 73 7.63 -1.16 -23.67
N ARG A 74 6.78 -0.22 -24.06
CA ARG A 74 5.70 -0.37 -25.02
C ARG A 74 6.19 0.01 -26.42
N LEU A 75 5.84 -0.80 -27.41
CA LEU A 75 6.26 -0.54 -28.80
C LEU A 75 5.52 0.63 -29.45
N ASN A 76 4.35 1.01 -28.93
CA ASN A 76 3.54 2.10 -29.47
C ASN A 76 3.50 3.30 -28.52
N SER A 77 3.30 4.50 -29.07
CA SER A 77 3.07 5.76 -28.32
C SER A 77 1.68 6.34 -28.61
N ARG A 78 0.69 5.47 -28.83
CA ARG A 78 -0.69 5.91 -29.08
C ARG A 78 -1.24 6.53 -27.79
N ALA A 79 -2.12 7.52 -27.94
CA ALA A 79 -2.96 7.98 -26.85
C ALA A 79 -3.67 6.75 -26.27
N SER A 80 -3.27 6.40 -25.05
CA SER A 80 -3.60 5.14 -24.42
C SER A 80 -4.79 5.34 -23.50
N ILE A 81 -5.45 4.22 -23.17
CA ILE A 81 -6.36 4.11 -22.02
C ILE A 81 -5.64 4.30 -20.67
N LEU A 82 -4.34 4.59 -20.68
CA LEU A 82 -3.48 4.86 -19.54
C LEU A 82 -3.31 6.38 -19.38
N PRO A 83 -3.99 7.02 -18.41
CA PRO A 83 -3.78 8.43 -18.09
C PRO A 83 -2.34 8.77 -17.76
N ASN A 84 -1.97 10.04 -17.98
CA ASN A 84 -0.72 10.60 -17.46
C ASN A 84 -0.70 10.45 -15.94
N GLY A 85 0.43 10.06 -15.36
CA GLY A 85 0.61 9.86 -13.92
C GLY A 85 0.47 8.41 -13.42
N THR A 86 0.00 7.50 -14.28
CA THR A 86 -0.08 6.05 -13.97
C THR A 86 1.29 5.33 -14.00
N GLY A 87 2.34 6.02 -14.47
CA GLY A 87 3.66 5.45 -14.72
C GLY A 87 3.73 4.56 -15.97
N LEU A 88 2.67 4.54 -16.78
CA LEU A 88 2.52 3.73 -18.01
C LEU A 88 2.10 4.56 -19.23
N ASP A 89 1.99 5.88 -19.07
CA ASP A 89 1.53 6.80 -20.11
C ASP A 89 2.49 6.87 -21.29
N ASP A 90 3.80 6.83 -21.01
CA ASP A 90 4.85 6.82 -22.02
C ASP A 90 5.21 5.42 -22.53
N ARG A 91 6.09 5.38 -23.55
CA ARG A 91 6.64 4.10 -24.06
C ARG A 91 7.44 3.39 -22.99
N LEU A 92 8.36 4.09 -22.33
CA LEU A 92 9.09 3.56 -21.20
C LEU A 92 8.29 3.87 -19.93
N SER A 93 8.11 2.88 -19.08
CA SER A 93 7.41 3.06 -17.81
C SER A 93 8.31 3.67 -16.75
N ASP A 94 7.69 4.12 -15.66
CA ASP A 94 8.40 4.40 -14.40
C ASP A 94 9.12 3.15 -13.89
N ILE A 95 10.14 3.39 -13.06
CA ILE A 95 10.88 2.33 -12.36
C ILE A 95 10.10 1.96 -11.11
N VAL A 96 9.76 0.69 -10.97
CA VAL A 96 9.14 0.15 -9.76
C VAL A 96 10.02 -0.90 -9.12
N GLY A 97 9.90 -1.01 -7.81
CA GLY A 97 10.58 -2.05 -7.06
C GLY A 97 10.02 -2.26 -5.67
N ARG A 98 10.35 -3.41 -5.11
CA ARG A 98 10.02 -3.79 -3.75
C ARG A 98 11.22 -4.47 -3.10
N THR A 99 11.42 -4.20 -1.83
CA THR A 99 12.38 -4.89 -0.97
C THR A 99 11.66 -5.40 0.26
N VAL A 100 11.87 -6.67 0.59
CA VAL A 100 11.33 -7.33 1.78
C VAL A 100 12.50 -7.92 2.55
N VAL A 101 12.64 -7.50 3.81
CA VAL A 101 13.65 -8.02 4.73
C VAL A 101 12.93 -8.63 5.92
N ARG A 102 13.22 -9.89 6.22
CA ARG A 102 12.75 -10.54 7.44
C ARG A 102 13.92 -11.06 8.23
N TYR A 103 13.90 -10.84 9.54
CA TYR A 103 14.85 -11.41 10.47
C TYR A 103 14.12 -12.13 11.59
N ARG A 104 14.15 -13.47 11.53
CA ARG A 104 13.43 -14.39 12.41
C ARG A 104 11.95 -13.97 12.55
N ASP A 105 11.38 -14.21 13.71
CA ASP A 105 10.05 -13.72 14.11
C ASP A 105 10.13 -12.32 14.76
N PHE A 106 11.24 -11.58 14.55
CA PHE A 106 11.51 -10.32 15.26
C PHE A 106 11.36 -9.08 14.39
N LEU A 107 11.76 -9.14 13.12
CA LEU A 107 11.71 -8.02 12.20
C LEU A 107 11.06 -8.44 10.89
N SER A 108 10.10 -7.65 10.43
CA SER A 108 9.58 -7.69 9.07
C SER A 108 9.57 -6.28 8.53
N PHE A 109 10.29 -6.03 7.44
CA PHE A 109 10.37 -4.75 6.76
C PHE A 109 10.00 -4.94 5.29
N THR A 110 9.14 -4.09 4.78
CA THR A 110 8.76 -4.03 3.36
C THR A 110 8.86 -2.58 2.91
N HIS A 111 9.56 -2.36 1.79
CA HIS A 111 9.63 -1.08 1.12
C HIS A 111 9.19 -1.27 -0.32
N ARG A 112 8.23 -0.45 -0.78
CA ARG A 112 7.81 -0.39 -2.19
C ARG A 112 8.01 1.03 -2.70
N TYR A 113 8.39 1.15 -3.95
CA TYR A 113 8.58 2.46 -4.56
C TYR A 113 8.24 2.46 -6.04
N ARG A 114 7.85 3.63 -6.52
CA ARG A 114 7.80 4.01 -7.93
C ARG A 114 8.50 5.34 -8.11
N VAL A 115 9.43 5.40 -9.06
CA VAL A 115 10.12 6.64 -9.42
C VAL A 115 9.98 6.92 -10.90
N ASP A 116 9.78 8.19 -11.20
CA ASP A 116 9.68 8.71 -12.55
C ASP A 116 10.94 8.38 -13.37
N LYS A 117 10.75 7.89 -14.58
CA LYS A 117 11.87 7.48 -15.45
C LYS A 117 12.77 8.63 -15.93
N ASP A 118 12.25 9.86 -15.99
CA ASP A 118 12.92 11.00 -16.60
C ASP A 118 13.63 11.86 -15.56
N ASN A 119 13.01 12.07 -14.40
CA ASN A 119 13.54 12.95 -13.35
C ASN A 119 13.77 12.28 -11.99
N PHE A 120 13.48 10.98 -11.86
CA PHE A 120 13.58 10.20 -10.61
C PHE A 120 12.74 10.75 -9.45
N ALA A 121 11.73 11.59 -9.72
CA ALA A 121 10.78 12.02 -8.72
C ALA A 121 10.06 10.81 -8.14
N VAL A 122 9.92 10.78 -6.82
CA VAL A 122 9.24 9.71 -6.11
C VAL A 122 7.74 9.87 -6.31
N ARG A 123 7.16 8.98 -7.12
CA ARG A 123 5.71 8.93 -7.38
C ARG A 123 4.99 8.08 -6.34
N ARG A 124 5.67 7.08 -5.78
CA ARG A 124 5.13 6.25 -4.70
C ARG A 124 6.24 5.81 -3.77
N ASN A 125 5.97 5.83 -2.47
CA ASN A 125 6.86 5.32 -1.44
C ASN A 125 6.02 4.70 -0.33
N GLU A 126 6.20 3.41 -0.09
CA GLU A 126 5.53 2.69 0.99
C GLU A 126 6.56 2.01 1.86
N ILE A 127 6.47 2.22 3.16
CA ILE A 127 7.31 1.55 4.14
C ILE A 127 6.37 0.89 5.15
N ASP A 128 6.50 -0.42 5.33
CA ASP A 128 5.85 -1.16 6.41
C ASP A 128 6.92 -1.90 7.20
N ALA A 129 7.01 -1.63 8.50
CA ALA A 129 7.96 -2.27 9.40
C ALA A 129 7.24 -2.80 10.64
N THR A 130 7.60 -4.00 11.06
CA THR A 130 7.21 -4.58 12.35
C THR A 130 8.47 -5.03 13.07
N VAL A 131 8.64 -4.60 14.32
CA VAL A 131 9.80 -4.90 15.15
C VAL A 131 9.32 -5.37 16.53
N GLY A 132 9.74 -6.56 16.94
CA GLY A 132 9.44 -7.11 18.26
C GLY A 132 9.04 -8.58 18.21
N SER A 133 8.70 -9.13 19.38
CA SER A 133 8.22 -10.50 19.52
C SER A 133 6.73 -10.62 19.23
N ARG A 134 6.21 -11.86 19.31
CA ARG A 134 4.77 -12.13 19.17
C ARG A 134 3.90 -11.44 20.22
N THR A 135 4.45 -11.12 21.40
CA THR A 135 3.70 -10.51 22.51
C THR A 135 3.98 -9.03 22.70
N THR A 136 5.15 -8.56 22.27
CA THR A 136 5.57 -7.16 22.38
C THR A 136 6.21 -6.70 21.07
N PHE A 137 5.54 -5.81 20.36
CA PHE A 137 5.99 -5.32 19.06
C PHE A 137 5.54 -3.89 18.78
N VAL A 138 6.23 -3.26 17.85
CA VAL A 138 5.90 -1.97 17.25
C VAL A 138 5.72 -2.16 15.75
N THR A 139 4.71 -1.53 15.18
CA THR A 139 4.46 -1.43 13.74
C THR A 139 4.61 0.02 13.31
N LEU A 140 5.32 0.25 12.22
CA LEU A 140 5.47 1.54 11.57
C LEU A 140 5.00 1.40 10.12
N GLY A 141 4.19 2.33 9.67
CA GLY A 141 3.71 2.42 8.29
C GLY A 141 3.92 3.84 7.78
N TYR A 142 4.34 3.97 6.55
CA TYR A 142 4.42 5.23 5.82
C TYR A 142 3.93 4.98 4.40
N LEU A 143 3.12 5.91 3.89
CA LEU A 143 2.62 5.90 2.52
C LEU A 143 2.77 7.32 2.01
N ARG A 144 3.46 7.48 0.89
CA ARG A 144 3.43 8.68 0.06
C ARG A 144 3.01 8.28 -1.34
N LEU A 145 1.95 8.90 -1.81
CA LEU A 145 1.39 8.68 -3.14
C LEU A 145 1.26 10.02 -3.84
N ASN A 146 2.07 10.19 -4.89
CA ASN A 146 2.03 11.32 -5.81
C ASN A 146 1.74 10.75 -7.20
N ARG A 147 0.47 10.80 -7.59
CA ARG A 147 -0.01 10.26 -8.85
C ARG A 147 0.15 11.27 -9.96
N ASN A 148 0.13 12.57 -9.66
CA ASN A 148 0.18 13.63 -10.68
C ASN A 148 -0.91 13.44 -11.77
N ILE A 149 -2.09 12.95 -11.36
CA ILE A 149 -3.26 12.76 -12.23
C ILE A 149 -4.24 13.89 -11.93
N GLY A 150 -4.73 14.57 -12.97
CA GLY A 150 -5.75 15.61 -12.79
C GLY A 150 -7.09 15.02 -12.33
N PHE A 151 -7.75 15.71 -11.40
CA PHE A 151 -9.08 15.38 -10.85
C PHE A 151 -10.17 15.06 -11.88
N ALA A 152 -10.02 15.50 -13.13
CA ALA A 152 -10.99 15.24 -14.20
C ALA A 152 -11.04 13.78 -14.69
N LEU A 153 -10.00 12.98 -14.39
CA LEU A 153 -9.88 11.60 -14.88
C LEU A 153 -10.15 10.56 -13.77
N GLU A 154 -9.84 10.89 -12.51
CA GLU A 154 -9.91 9.96 -11.38
C GLU A 154 -10.21 10.68 -10.05
N ASP A 155 -10.99 10.03 -9.18
CA ASP A 155 -11.46 10.58 -7.89
C ASP A 155 -10.50 10.29 -6.71
N LEU A 156 -9.32 9.75 -7.02
CA LEU A 156 -8.33 9.35 -6.03
C LEU A 156 -7.25 10.44 -5.90
N GLN A 157 -7.18 11.05 -4.72
CA GLN A 157 -6.24 12.12 -4.37
C GLN A 157 -4.84 11.62 -4.03
N ASP A 158 -3.86 12.48 -4.26
CA ASP A 158 -2.51 12.32 -3.73
C ASP A 158 -2.55 12.39 -2.20
N ARG A 159 -1.73 11.56 -1.55
CA ARG A 159 -1.83 11.37 -0.10
C ARG A 159 -0.49 11.00 0.53
N GLU A 160 -0.24 11.57 1.69
CA GLU A 160 0.85 11.17 2.57
C GLU A 160 0.30 10.78 3.94
N GLU A 161 0.66 9.61 4.46
CA GLU A 161 0.12 9.07 5.71
C GLU A 161 1.23 8.38 6.51
N ALA A 162 1.27 8.66 7.81
CA ALA A 162 2.07 7.93 8.78
C ALA A 162 1.18 7.13 9.73
N ARG A 163 1.59 5.89 9.99
CA ARG A 163 0.91 4.93 10.85
C ARG A 163 1.89 4.41 11.89
N VAL A 164 1.48 4.42 13.16
CA VAL A 164 2.25 3.80 14.24
C VAL A 164 1.32 2.94 15.07
N GLY A 165 1.82 1.77 15.49
CA GLY A 165 1.11 0.87 16.38
C GLY A 165 2.09 0.21 17.33
N ALA A 166 1.64 -0.12 18.53
CA ALA A 166 2.43 -0.86 19.49
C ALA A 166 1.54 -1.76 20.33
N ARG A 167 2.07 -2.93 20.68
CA ARG A 167 1.52 -3.82 21.70
C ARG A 167 2.64 -4.20 22.65
N VAL A 168 2.36 -4.17 23.95
CA VAL A 168 3.32 -4.53 24.99
C VAL A 168 2.63 -5.44 25.99
N GLN A 169 3.22 -6.62 26.23
CA GLN A 169 2.83 -7.49 27.33
C GLN A 169 3.36 -6.90 28.65
N ILE A 170 2.46 -6.34 29.46
CA ILE A 170 2.79 -5.66 30.72
C ILE A 170 2.78 -6.62 31.91
N ALA A 171 2.05 -7.74 31.82
CA ALA A 171 2.10 -8.85 32.77
C ALA A 171 1.76 -10.17 32.07
N ARG A 172 1.84 -11.30 32.77
CA ARG A 172 1.66 -12.65 32.21
C ARG A 172 0.46 -12.78 31.26
N PHE A 173 -0.69 -12.25 31.67
CA PHE A 173 -1.94 -12.31 30.92
C PHE A 173 -2.42 -10.94 30.45
N TRP A 174 -1.68 -9.86 30.73
CA TRP A 174 -2.11 -8.49 30.42
C TRP A 174 -1.25 -7.88 29.32
N SER A 175 -1.91 -7.28 28.34
CA SER A 175 -1.28 -6.49 27.28
C SER A 175 -1.92 -5.11 27.17
N ALA A 176 -1.10 -4.10 26.96
CA ALA A 176 -1.54 -2.78 26.53
C ALA A 176 -1.21 -2.59 25.05
N PHE A 177 -2.05 -1.90 24.32
CA PHE A 177 -1.80 -1.58 22.92
C PHE A 177 -2.34 -0.22 22.54
N GLY A 178 -1.74 0.36 21.51
CA GLY A 178 -2.17 1.63 20.95
C GLY A 178 -1.79 1.74 19.49
N SER A 179 -2.50 2.60 18.76
CA SER A 179 -2.16 2.95 17.39
C SER A 179 -2.61 4.37 17.06
N ALA A 180 -1.89 5.02 16.17
CA ALA A 180 -2.23 6.33 15.61
C ALA A 180 -2.02 6.33 14.10
N VAL A 181 -2.91 7.03 13.40
CA VAL A 181 -2.82 7.32 11.97
C VAL A 181 -2.89 8.84 11.82
N VAL A 182 -1.92 9.40 11.11
CA VAL A 182 -1.79 10.83 10.85
C VAL A 182 -1.67 11.03 9.35
N ASP A 183 -2.49 11.93 8.82
CA ASP A 183 -2.39 12.43 7.47
C ASP A 183 -1.32 13.53 7.45
N LEU A 184 -0.35 13.38 6.56
CA LEU A 184 0.75 14.30 6.37
C LEU A 184 0.60 15.12 5.07
N THR A 185 -0.50 14.94 4.35
CA THR A 185 -0.75 15.61 3.07
C THR A 185 -0.85 17.11 3.29
N ASN A 186 0.00 17.87 2.61
CA ASN A 186 -0.05 19.33 2.60
C ASN A 186 -0.15 19.84 1.15
N ALA A 187 -0.04 21.16 0.95
CA ALA A 187 -0.15 21.79 -0.36
C ALA A 187 0.95 21.39 -1.37
N GLU A 188 2.09 20.86 -0.91
CA GLU A 188 3.16 20.31 -1.76
C GLU A 188 2.75 18.98 -2.41
N GLU A 189 2.04 18.11 -1.68
CA GLU A 189 1.51 16.85 -2.19
C GLU A 189 0.22 17.03 -2.98
N ASP A 190 -0.74 17.77 -2.44
CA ASP A 190 -2.02 18.08 -3.09
C ASP A 190 -2.24 19.60 -3.06
N PRO A 191 -2.16 20.30 -4.21
CA PRO A 191 -2.37 21.75 -4.28
C PRO A 191 -3.75 22.24 -3.81
N THR A 192 -4.72 21.32 -3.68
CA THR A 192 -6.05 21.61 -3.14
C THR A 192 -6.14 21.43 -1.62
N SER A 193 -5.10 20.85 -1.00
CA SER A 193 -5.03 20.67 0.45
C SER A 193 -4.90 22.01 1.16
N ILE A 194 -5.71 22.16 2.22
CA ILE A 194 -5.64 23.29 3.17
C ILE A 194 -4.95 22.89 4.49
N ALA A 195 -4.46 21.64 4.58
CA ALA A 195 -3.81 21.10 5.76
C ALA A 195 -2.33 21.52 5.82
N ASP A 196 -1.79 21.60 7.03
CA ASP A 196 -0.39 21.96 7.31
C ASP A 196 0.57 20.76 7.30
N GLY A 197 0.08 19.57 6.95
CA GLY A 197 0.86 18.34 6.90
C GLY A 197 0.94 17.59 8.23
N PHE A 198 0.06 17.88 9.20
CA PHE A 198 -0.11 17.04 10.39
C PHE A 198 -1.56 17.00 10.88
N ASP A 199 -2.40 16.21 10.20
CA ASP A 199 -3.80 16.02 10.56
C ASP A 199 -4.04 14.63 11.18
N PRO A 200 -4.36 14.54 12.49
CA PRO A 200 -4.71 13.26 13.10
C PRO A 200 -5.95 12.67 12.42
N VAL A 201 -5.86 11.43 11.95
CA VAL A 201 -6.98 10.70 11.35
C VAL A 201 -7.70 9.87 12.42
N ARG A 202 -6.92 9.05 13.14
CA ARG A 202 -7.45 8.10 14.13
C ARG A 202 -6.42 7.80 15.21
N HIS A 203 -6.89 7.63 16.45
CA HIS A 203 -6.14 6.92 17.48
C HIS A 203 -6.96 5.81 18.13
N ARG A 204 -6.25 4.79 18.63
CA ARG A 204 -6.80 3.68 19.38
C ARG A 204 -5.90 3.42 20.57
N LEU A 205 -6.50 3.18 21.74
CA LEU A 205 -5.82 2.70 22.94
C LEU A 205 -6.63 1.56 23.53
N GLY A 206 -5.96 0.56 24.09
CA GLY A 206 -6.66 -0.53 24.73
C GLY A 206 -5.79 -1.35 25.66
N VAL A 207 -6.48 -2.12 26.49
CA VAL A 207 -5.90 -3.09 27.40
C VAL A 207 -6.66 -4.40 27.21
N GLU A 208 -5.93 -5.49 27.23
CA GLU A 208 -6.47 -6.83 27.05
C GLU A 208 -5.89 -7.77 28.11
N TYR A 209 -6.79 -8.51 28.75
CA TYR A 209 -6.49 -9.68 29.53
C TYR A 209 -6.76 -10.92 28.68
N GLU A 210 -5.81 -11.84 28.61
CA GLU A 210 -5.98 -13.12 27.93
C GLU A 210 -5.28 -14.23 28.69
N ASP A 211 -6.06 -15.24 29.09
CA ASP A 211 -5.56 -16.51 29.62
C ASP A 211 -5.96 -17.68 28.69
N ASP A 212 -5.93 -18.90 29.22
CA ASP A 212 -6.23 -20.13 28.48
C ASP A 212 -7.73 -20.28 28.14
N CYS A 213 -8.62 -19.63 28.91
CA CYS A 213 -10.07 -19.81 28.86
C CYS A 213 -10.82 -18.56 28.40
N ILE A 214 -10.32 -17.36 28.69
CA ILE A 214 -11.04 -16.11 28.46
C ILE A 214 -10.12 -15.03 27.90
N ARG A 215 -10.69 -14.21 27.01
CA ARG A 215 -10.12 -12.94 26.57
C ARG A 215 -11.11 -11.82 26.89
N ILE A 216 -10.64 -10.81 27.60
CA ILE A 216 -11.38 -9.61 27.96
C ILE A 216 -10.59 -8.40 27.48
N GLY A 217 -11.23 -7.53 26.70
CA GLY A 217 -10.60 -6.34 26.15
C GLY A 217 -11.43 -5.09 26.36
N LEU A 218 -10.77 -3.99 26.66
CA LEU A 218 -11.35 -2.65 26.57
C LEU A 218 -10.54 -1.84 25.56
N THR A 219 -11.22 -1.28 24.58
CA THR A 219 -10.63 -0.41 23.57
C THR A 219 -11.38 0.91 23.52
N TRP A 220 -10.63 2.00 23.52
CA TRP A 220 -11.10 3.32 23.12
C TRP A 220 -10.55 3.66 21.72
N LYS A 221 -11.42 4.16 20.85
CA LYS A 221 -11.09 4.63 19.50
C LYS A 221 -11.63 6.06 19.33
N ARG A 222 -10.84 6.92 18.71
CA ARG A 222 -11.27 8.25 18.25
C ARG A 222 -11.02 8.37 16.75
N ASP A 223 -12.05 8.76 16.03
CA ASP A 223 -11.95 9.24 14.65
C ASP A 223 -12.02 10.78 14.69
N TYR A 224 -11.05 11.46 14.10
CA TYR A 224 -10.96 12.93 14.08
C TYR A 224 -11.60 13.55 12.86
N GLN A 225 -11.65 12.81 11.75
CA GLN A 225 -12.25 13.19 10.49
C GLN A 225 -13.42 12.25 10.16
N THR A 226 -14.33 12.71 9.30
CA THR A 226 -15.37 11.85 8.73
C THR A 226 -14.85 11.33 7.40
N THR A 227 -14.67 10.03 7.28
CA THR A 227 -14.09 9.40 6.08
C THR A 227 -14.94 8.17 5.72
N GLY A 228 -15.61 8.22 4.57
CA GLY A 228 -16.59 7.20 4.17
C GLY A 228 -17.66 7.00 5.25
N ASP A 229 -17.82 5.77 5.72
CA ASP A 229 -18.78 5.41 6.78
C ASP A 229 -18.31 5.76 8.20
N ALA A 230 -17.03 6.11 8.39
CA ALA A 230 -16.48 6.45 9.69
C ALA A 230 -16.90 7.88 10.08
N ARG A 231 -17.72 8.00 11.13
CA ARG A 231 -18.11 9.30 11.69
C ARG A 231 -17.11 9.77 12.73
N ARG A 232 -16.76 11.06 12.68
CA ARG A 232 -15.97 11.72 13.73
C ARG A 232 -16.59 11.50 15.10
N GLY A 233 -15.80 11.03 16.07
CA GLY A 233 -16.31 10.73 17.41
C GLY A 233 -15.47 9.77 18.23
N ASN A 234 -15.93 9.50 19.44
CA ASN A 234 -15.37 8.48 20.32
C ASN A 234 -16.19 7.19 20.21
N SER A 235 -15.52 6.05 20.21
CA SER A 235 -16.14 4.74 20.33
C SER A 235 -15.42 3.94 21.42
N TYR A 236 -16.21 3.23 22.21
CA TYR A 236 -15.71 2.34 23.26
C TYR A 236 -16.16 0.92 22.92
N LEU A 237 -15.21 0.00 22.87
CA LEU A 237 -15.47 -1.40 22.56
C LEU A 237 -15.05 -2.25 23.77
N PHE A 238 -16.02 -2.99 24.29
CA PHE A 238 -15.77 -4.08 25.22
C PHE A 238 -15.79 -5.39 24.45
N THR A 239 -14.77 -6.23 24.64
CA THR A 239 -14.65 -7.53 23.99
C THR A 239 -14.60 -8.61 25.04
N LEU A 240 -15.43 -9.65 24.86
CA LEU A 240 -15.41 -10.87 25.65
C LEU A 240 -15.38 -12.05 24.68
N ALA A 241 -14.37 -12.90 24.79
CA ALA A 241 -14.30 -14.16 24.05
C ALA A 241 -13.96 -15.31 24.99
N LEU A 242 -14.66 -16.42 24.84
CA LEU A 242 -14.42 -17.66 25.56
C LEU A 242 -13.62 -18.58 24.65
N LYS A 243 -12.40 -18.91 25.05
CA LYS A 243 -11.50 -19.78 24.32
C LYS A 243 -11.86 -21.24 24.62
N ASN A 244 -11.74 -22.11 23.63
CA ASN A 244 -12.02 -23.55 23.72
C ASN A 244 -13.51 -23.95 23.88
N LEU A 245 -14.45 -23.07 23.50
CA LEU A 245 -15.88 -23.42 23.35
C LEU A 245 -16.19 -23.82 21.91
N GLY A 246 -15.67 -24.97 21.50
CA GLY A 246 -15.82 -25.57 20.17
C GLY A 246 -14.69 -26.56 19.96
N ARG A 247 -15.02 -27.82 19.70
CA ARG A 247 -14.05 -28.93 19.55
C ARG A 247 -12.97 -28.64 18.52
#